data_AF-A0A924E712-F1
#
_entry.id   AF-A0A924E712-F1
#
_cell.length_a   1.000
_cell.length_b   1.000
_cell.length_c   1.000
_cell.angle_alpha   90.00
_cell.angle_beta   90.00
_cell.angle_gamma   90.00
#
_symmetry.space_group_name_H-M   'P 1'
#
loop_
_entity.id
_entity.type
_entity.pdbx_description
1 polymer ?
#
loop_
_entity_poly.entity_id
_entity_poly.type
_entity_poly.pdbx_seq_one_letter_code
_entity_poly.pdbx_strand_id
1 'polypeptide(L)'
;EEYATTWGKLSVGGRVDTVRVESLGNPQISRFTPASRDFRPKSLALGGLWNSAPNWQLTTNLAATERAPKDYELFAQGPHVATRAWETGDATLGKEKSTSLDVGANWKSGANSFTANAYMHRFKNYIGLASTGNTYGQQQGNLNPQDTNGDGIDDNNPNNAILPEFAYSGVRARFAGLEASGNIRLLDAVSTLDLALRGDLVRAKNTSNGQNLPRIAPARVGATLSWATGPWGSSLGFDHSAAQNRVAVGDRTTAAYTRWNAAATYKQAAGPASLLWYARLDNLTNQLAYSATSVLTTTAFPKSPLPGRSLKVGLQVAF
;
A
#
# COMPACT_ATOMS: atom_id res chain seq x y z
N GLU A 1 -5.73 28.01 -2.16
CA GLU A 1 -5.14 29.23 -1.57
C GLU A 1 -4.39 28.88 -0.31
N GLU A 2 -3.40 29.70 0.02
CA GLU A 2 -2.57 29.54 1.21
C GLU A 2 -2.48 30.88 1.92
N TYR A 3 -2.66 30.86 3.24
CA TYR A 3 -2.61 32.04 4.08
C TYR A 3 -1.56 31.83 5.16
N ALA A 4 -0.43 32.53 5.02
CA ALA A 4 0.65 32.49 6.01
C ALA A 4 0.32 33.41 7.19
N THR A 5 0.63 32.95 8.40
CA THR A 5 0.47 33.68 9.66
C THR A 5 1.79 33.72 10.42
N THR A 6 1.85 34.48 11.51
CA THR A 6 3.04 34.51 12.38
C THR A 6 3.29 33.17 13.10
N TRP A 7 2.25 32.38 13.33
CA TRP A 7 2.33 31.09 14.02
C TRP A 7 2.38 29.90 13.05
N GLY A 8 2.13 30.09 11.74
CA GLY A 8 2.10 28.99 10.80
C GLY A 8 1.42 29.32 9.48
N LYS A 9 0.61 28.38 8.97
CA LYS A 9 -0.02 28.50 7.66
C LYS A 9 -1.34 27.76 7.62
N LEU A 10 -2.33 28.37 6.98
CA LEU A 10 -3.59 27.76 6.61
C LEU A 10 -3.62 27.53 5.10
N SER A 11 -4.28 26.47 4.66
CA SER A 11 -4.51 26.21 3.24
C SER A 11 -5.92 25.72 2.99
N VAL A 12 -6.46 26.08 1.82
CA VAL A 12 -7.75 25.61 1.32
C VAL A 12 -7.62 25.22 -0.14
N GLY A 13 -8.20 24.09 -0.53
CA GLY A 13 -8.20 23.60 -1.90
C GLY A 13 -9.56 23.04 -2.27
N GLY A 14 -10.05 23.40 -3.45
CA GLY A 14 -11.29 22.87 -4.01
C GLY A 14 -11.05 22.33 -5.42
N ARG A 15 -11.76 21.27 -5.79
CA ARG A 15 -11.72 20.67 -7.13
C ARG A 15 -13.09 20.16 -7.54
N VAL A 16 -13.46 20.39 -8.79
CA VAL A 16 -14.66 19.83 -9.42
C VAL A 16 -14.22 19.22 -10.74
N ASP A 17 -14.60 17.96 -10.96
CA ASP A 17 -14.29 17.22 -12.18
C ASP A 17 -15.58 16.87 -12.93
N THR A 18 -15.45 16.65 -14.23
CA THR A 18 -16.45 15.94 -15.04
C THR A 18 -15.75 14.75 -15.67
N VAL A 19 -16.28 13.55 -15.43
CA VAL A 19 -15.67 12.28 -15.86
C VAL A 19 -16.73 11.46 -16.57
N ARG A 20 -16.42 11.01 -17.78
CA ARG A 20 -17.19 10.03 -18.52
C ARG A 20 -16.37 8.74 -18.63
N VAL A 21 -17.00 7.60 -18.35
CA VAL A 21 -16.38 6.29 -18.49
C VAL A 21 -17.24 5.46 -19.42
N GLU A 22 -16.63 4.92 -20.48
CA GLU A 22 -17.32 4.21 -21.55
C GLU A 22 -16.74 2.82 -21.75
N SER A 23 -17.62 1.83 -21.83
CA SER A 23 -17.35 0.52 -22.41
C SER A 23 -17.84 0.56 -23.85
N LEU A 24 -16.97 0.20 -24.79
CA LEU A 24 -17.35 0.00 -26.19
C LEU A 24 -17.94 -1.40 -26.44
N GLY A 25 -17.95 -2.26 -25.42
CA GLY A 25 -18.36 -3.65 -25.52
C GLY A 25 -17.40 -4.51 -26.35
N ASN A 26 -17.83 -5.74 -26.64
CA ASN A 26 -17.16 -6.63 -27.60
C ASN A 26 -18.20 -7.40 -28.42
N PRO A 27 -18.22 -7.27 -29.76
CA PRO A 27 -19.23 -7.92 -30.59
C PRO A 27 -19.13 -9.46 -30.62
N GLN A 28 -17.98 -10.03 -30.24
CA GLN A 28 -17.74 -11.47 -30.20
C GLN A 28 -18.00 -12.09 -28.83
N ILE A 29 -18.11 -11.27 -27.77
CA ILE A 29 -18.19 -11.72 -26.39
C ILE A 29 -19.34 -10.99 -25.69
N SER A 30 -20.48 -11.66 -25.54
CA SER A 30 -21.75 -11.09 -25.06
C SER A 30 -21.71 -10.46 -23.67
N ARG A 31 -20.79 -10.91 -22.80
CA ARG A 31 -20.63 -10.35 -21.45
C ARG A 31 -20.00 -8.95 -21.42
N PHE A 32 -19.43 -8.48 -22.53
CA PHE A 32 -18.94 -7.11 -22.68
C PHE A 32 -19.94 -6.29 -23.49
N THR A 33 -20.77 -5.52 -22.79
CA THR A 33 -21.80 -4.69 -23.42
C THR A 33 -21.33 -3.23 -23.53
N PRO A 34 -21.75 -2.51 -24.59
CA PRO A 34 -21.57 -1.06 -24.64
C PRO A 34 -22.32 -0.38 -23.49
N ALA A 35 -21.63 0.53 -22.78
CA ALA A 35 -22.21 1.27 -21.66
C ALA A 35 -21.48 2.60 -21.46
N SER A 36 -22.17 3.61 -20.93
CA SER A 36 -21.58 4.92 -20.62
C SER A 36 -22.07 5.42 -19.26
N ARG A 37 -21.15 5.95 -18.46
CA ARG A 37 -21.41 6.48 -17.11
C ARG A 37 -20.77 7.85 -16.96
N ASP A 38 -21.59 8.83 -16.58
CA ASP A 38 -21.16 10.21 -16.32
C ASP A 38 -21.12 10.50 -14.82
N PHE A 39 -20.03 11.12 -14.37
CA PHE A 39 -19.80 11.51 -12.99
C PHE A 39 -19.33 12.96 -12.90
N ARG A 40 -19.72 13.64 -11.82
CA ARG A 40 -19.17 14.95 -11.44
C ARG A 40 -18.62 14.93 -10.01
N PRO A 41 -17.40 14.42 -9.80
CA PRO A 41 -16.76 14.42 -8.48
C PRO A 41 -16.45 15.84 -7.98
N LYS A 42 -16.58 16.04 -6.67
CA LYS A 42 -16.23 17.27 -5.98
C LYS A 42 -15.35 16.96 -4.79
N SER A 43 -14.31 17.76 -4.59
CA SER A 43 -13.37 17.61 -3.47
C SER A 43 -13.07 18.96 -2.84
N LEU A 44 -12.97 18.99 -1.51
CA LEU A 44 -12.59 20.13 -0.70
C LEU A 44 -11.60 19.68 0.37
N ALA A 45 -10.56 20.48 0.62
CA ALA A 45 -9.58 20.23 1.66
C ALA A 45 -9.24 21.52 2.40
N LEU A 46 -9.01 21.37 3.71
CA LEU A 46 -8.57 22.42 4.63
C LEU A 46 -7.34 21.92 5.37
N GLY A 47 -6.24 22.64 5.25
CA GLY A 47 -4.97 22.32 5.89
C GLY A 47 -4.57 23.37 6.91
N GLY A 48 -3.94 22.93 7.98
CA GLY A 48 -3.30 23.78 8.98
C GLY A 48 -1.89 23.28 9.28
N LEU A 49 -0.96 24.22 9.40
CA LEU A 49 0.40 24.01 9.86
C LEU A 49 0.65 25.01 10.99
N TRP A 50 1.10 24.52 12.12
CA TRP A 50 1.38 25.32 13.30
C TRP A 50 2.80 25.07 13.80
N ASN A 51 3.63 26.10 13.80
CA ASN A 51 4.95 26.08 14.42
C ASN A 51 4.77 26.28 15.93
N SER A 52 4.34 25.22 16.61
CA SER A 52 3.88 25.26 18.01
C SER A 52 4.96 25.62 19.03
N ALA A 53 6.21 25.32 18.74
CA ALA A 53 7.39 25.62 19.57
C ALA A 53 8.64 25.59 18.68
N PRO A 54 9.82 26.06 19.16
CA PRO A 54 11.07 25.86 18.44
C PRO A 54 11.24 24.40 18.03
N ASN A 55 11.63 24.17 16.78
CA ASN A 55 11.85 22.84 16.19
C ASN A 55 10.60 21.95 16.03
N TRP A 56 9.42 22.36 16.50
CA TRP A 56 8.17 21.60 16.42
C TRP A 56 7.19 22.19 15.41
N GLN A 57 6.67 21.33 14.55
CA GLN A 57 5.62 21.65 13.60
C GLN A 57 4.49 20.63 13.71
N LEU A 58 3.29 21.12 13.99
CA LEU A 58 2.07 20.33 13.97
C LEU A 58 1.33 20.58 12.67
N THR A 59 0.78 19.55 12.07
CA THR A 59 -0.02 19.64 10.85
C THR A 59 -1.38 19.00 11.06
N THR A 60 -2.39 19.53 10.39
CA THR A 60 -3.70 18.88 10.29
C THR A 60 -4.26 19.08 8.91
N ASN A 61 -4.96 18.08 8.39
CA ASN A 61 -5.67 18.15 7.11
C ASN A 61 -7.05 17.51 7.27
N LEU A 62 -8.09 18.26 6.91
CA LEU A 62 -9.45 17.78 6.82
C LEU A 62 -9.88 17.86 5.35
N ALA A 63 -10.22 16.72 4.76
CA ALA A 63 -10.68 16.69 3.38
C ALA A 63 -12.00 15.91 3.22
N ALA A 64 -12.85 16.40 2.33
CA ALA A 64 -13.98 15.68 1.78
C ALA A 64 -13.70 15.47 0.29
N THR A 65 -13.58 14.22 -0.14
CA THR A 65 -13.19 13.89 -1.52
C THR A 65 -14.18 12.94 -2.16
N GLU A 66 -14.40 13.15 -3.46
CA GLU A 66 -15.14 12.22 -4.29
C GLU A 66 -14.28 11.74 -5.48
N ARG A 67 -14.45 10.48 -5.86
CA ARG A 67 -13.76 9.86 -6.99
C ARG A 67 -14.77 9.15 -7.88
N ALA A 68 -14.69 9.34 -9.19
CA ALA A 68 -15.46 8.53 -10.14
C ALA A 68 -14.91 7.08 -10.16
N PRO A 69 -15.78 6.05 -10.24
CA PRO A 69 -15.33 4.69 -10.50
C PRO A 69 -14.50 4.61 -11.78
N LYS A 70 -13.56 3.67 -11.82
CA LYS A 70 -12.77 3.33 -13.01
C LYS A 70 -13.57 2.41 -13.92
N ASP A 71 -13.12 2.29 -15.16
CA ASP A 71 -13.64 1.37 -16.17
C ASP A 71 -13.67 -0.08 -15.67
N TYR A 72 -12.59 -0.58 -15.08
CA TYR A 72 -12.55 -1.94 -14.55
C TYR A 72 -13.44 -2.13 -13.30
N GLU A 73 -13.64 -1.08 -12.48
CA GLU A 73 -14.58 -1.14 -11.35
C GLU A 73 -16.03 -1.25 -11.84
N LEU A 74 -16.34 -0.66 -12.99
CA LEU A 74 -17.69 -0.64 -13.57
C LEU A 74 -17.97 -1.83 -14.49
N PHE A 75 -16.98 -2.26 -15.29
CA PHE A 75 -17.21 -3.06 -16.49
C PHE A 75 -16.30 -4.30 -16.60
N ALA A 76 -15.42 -4.58 -15.63
CA ALA A 76 -14.70 -5.86 -15.63
C ALA A 76 -15.70 -7.02 -15.62
N GLN A 77 -15.45 -8.06 -16.43
CA GLN A 77 -16.29 -9.26 -16.44
C GLN A 77 -15.48 -10.42 -17.05
N GLY A 78 -14.41 -10.83 -16.37
CA GLY A 78 -13.51 -11.81 -16.95
C GLY A 78 -12.28 -12.19 -16.13
N PRO A 79 -11.47 -13.11 -16.67
CA PRO A 79 -10.25 -13.57 -16.03
C PRO A 79 -9.19 -12.47 -16.03
N HIS A 80 -8.61 -12.21 -14.87
CA HIS A 80 -7.41 -11.41 -14.71
C HIS A 80 -6.24 -12.33 -14.36
N VAL A 81 -5.57 -12.82 -15.42
CA VAL A 81 -4.58 -13.91 -15.34
C VAL A 81 -3.43 -13.58 -14.36
N ALA A 82 -3.00 -12.32 -14.32
CA ALA A 82 -1.91 -11.87 -13.45
C ALA A 82 -2.25 -11.94 -11.96
N THR A 83 -3.53 -11.78 -11.59
CA THR A 83 -3.99 -11.89 -10.19
C THR A 83 -4.59 -13.23 -9.87
N ARG A 84 -4.67 -14.16 -10.84
CA ARG A 84 -5.35 -15.46 -10.70
C ARG A 84 -6.75 -15.30 -10.11
N ALA A 85 -7.52 -14.37 -10.66
CA ALA A 85 -8.87 -14.08 -10.24
C ALA A 85 -9.78 -13.88 -11.45
N TRP A 86 -11.07 -14.12 -11.27
CA TRP A 86 -12.10 -13.57 -12.11
C TRP A 86 -12.55 -12.24 -11.50
N GLU A 87 -12.48 -11.14 -12.25
CA GLU A 87 -12.90 -9.83 -11.75
C GLU A 87 -14.25 -9.43 -12.36
N THR A 88 -15.19 -9.09 -11.48
CA THR A 88 -16.56 -8.68 -11.79
C THR A 88 -16.74 -7.22 -11.37
N GLY A 89 -17.04 -6.35 -12.32
CA GLY A 89 -17.37 -4.94 -12.11
C GLY A 89 -18.85 -4.75 -11.80
N ASP A 90 -19.21 -3.52 -11.43
CA ASP A 90 -20.60 -3.13 -11.19
C ASP A 90 -20.90 -1.77 -11.83
N ALA A 91 -21.62 -1.79 -12.96
CA ALA A 91 -21.97 -0.60 -13.72
C ALA A 91 -22.89 0.37 -12.93
N THR A 92 -23.52 -0.10 -11.85
CA THR A 92 -24.40 0.70 -10.99
C THR A 92 -23.64 1.51 -9.95
N LEU A 93 -22.33 1.29 -9.79
CA LEU A 93 -21.51 2.00 -8.79
C LEU A 93 -21.67 3.52 -8.92
N GLY A 94 -21.86 4.14 -7.76
CA GLY A 94 -21.77 5.57 -7.58
C GLY A 94 -20.33 6.02 -7.31
N LYS A 95 -20.13 7.34 -7.22
CA LYS A 95 -18.84 7.93 -6.82
C LYS A 95 -18.38 7.33 -5.49
N GLU A 96 -17.09 7.04 -5.39
CA GLU A 96 -16.46 6.83 -4.10
C GLU A 96 -16.42 8.16 -3.35
N LYS A 97 -16.74 8.15 -2.06
CA LYS A 97 -16.84 9.36 -1.24
C LYS A 97 -16.18 9.16 0.11
N SER A 98 -15.26 10.04 0.46
CA SER A 98 -14.50 9.98 1.70
C SER A 98 -14.50 11.30 2.46
N THR A 99 -14.38 11.20 3.78
CA THR A 99 -13.97 12.30 4.65
C THR A 99 -12.77 11.83 5.44
N SER A 100 -11.65 12.55 5.33
CA SER A 100 -10.38 12.22 5.98
C SER A 100 -9.98 13.31 6.97
N LEU A 101 -9.43 12.88 8.10
CA LEU A 101 -8.70 13.73 9.03
C LEU A 101 -7.31 13.14 9.21
N ASP A 102 -6.30 13.96 8.99
CA ASP A 102 -4.90 13.67 9.22
C ASP A 102 -4.36 14.66 10.27
N VAL A 103 -3.55 14.17 11.20
CA VAL A 103 -2.89 14.98 12.23
C VAL A 103 -1.45 14.51 12.36
N GLY A 104 -0.51 15.42 12.07
CA GLY A 104 0.91 15.16 12.09
C GLY A 104 1.65 16.01 13.12
N ALA A 105 2.78 15.48 13.57
CA ALA A 105 3.77 16.19 14.36
C ALA A 105 5.16 15.90 13.78
N ASN A 106 5.93 16.96 13.59
CA ASN A 106 7.31 16.91 13.11
C ASN A 106 8.18 17.66 14.10
N TRP A 107 9.31 17.05 14.46
CA TRP A 107 10.34 17.66 15.27
C TRP A 107 11.71 17.45 14.64
N LYS A 108 12.56 18.48 14.68
CA LYS A 108 13.94 18.37 14.19
C LYS A 108 14.89 19.28 14.96
N SER A 109 15.95 18.69 15.53
CA SER A 109 17.01 19.44 16.22
C SER A 109 18.37 18.86 15.86
N GLY A 110 19.15 19.60 15.07
CA GLY A 110 20.43 19.12 14.55
C GLY A 110 20.26 17.86 13.71
N ALA A 111 20.97 16.80 14.06
CA ALA A 111 20.86 15.48 13.43
C ALA A 111 19.61 14.70 13.84
N ASN A 112 19.01 15.03 15.00
CA ASN A 112 17.86 14.30 15.53
C ASN A 112 16.57 14.75 14.85
N SER A 113 15.70 13.80 14.52
CA SER A 113 14.38 14.09 13.95
C SER A 113 13.34 13.07 14.40
N PHE A 114 12.09 13.51 14.41
CA PHE A 114 10.94 12.69 14.71
C PHE A 114 9.75 13.16 13.90
N THR A 115 9.02 12.23 13.29
CA THR A 115 7.77 12.49 12.59
C THR A 115 6.76 11.45 13.03
N ALA A 116 5.55 11.88 13.35
CA ALA A 116 4.42 11.00 13.58
C ALA A 116 3.18 11.56 12.87
N ASN A 117 2.36 10.69 12.31
CA ASN A 117 1.12 11.05 11.66
C ASN A 117 0.04 10.03 12.03
N ALA A 118 -1.11 10.52 12.47
CA ALA A 118 -2.29 9.73 12.75
C ALA A 118 -3.41 10.17 11.82
N TYR A 119 -4.14 9.20 11.26
CA TYR A 119 -5.18 9.48 10.29
C TYR A 119 -6.43 8.64 10.53
N MET A 120 -7.58 9.18 10.13
CA MET A 120 -8.86 8.47 10.08
C MET A 120 -9.62 8.88 8.83
N HIS A 121 -9.95 7.90 7.98
CA HIS A 121 -10.77 8.10 6.79
C HIS A 121 -12.10 7.37 6.96
N ARG A 122 -13.20 8.06 6.66
CA ARG A 122 -14.54 7.48 6.62
C ARG A 122 -15.07 7.55 5.20
N PHE A 123 -15.41 6.40 4.65
CA PHE A 123 -15.98 6.29 3.32
C PHE A 123 -17.47 6.02 3.43
N LYS A 124 -18.27 6.80 2.69
CA LYS A 124 -19.69 6.51 2.49
C LYS A 124 -19.92 5.45 1.41
N ASN A 125 -18.96 5.33 0.48
CA ASN A 125 -18.99 4.39 -0.63
C ASN A 125 -17.55 4.04 -1.05
N TYR A 126 -16.81 3.29 -0.26
CA TYR A 126 -15.50 2.75 -0.64
C TYR A 126 -15.71 1.67 -1.70
N ILE A 127 -15.08 1.80 -2.86
CA ILE A 127 -15.16 0.81 -3.93
C ILE A 127 -14.04 -0.20 -3.69
N GLY A 128 -14.43 -1.37 -3.21
CA GLY A 128 -13.51 -2.45 -2.86
C GLY A 128 -13.72 -3.67 -3.74
N LEU A 129 -12.61 -4.35 -4.06
CA LEU A 129 -12.61 -5.64 -4.72
C LEU A 129 -12.52 -6.76 -3.67
N ALA A 130 -13.63 -7.47 -3.45
CA ALA A 130 -13.78 -8.48 -2.40
C ALA A 130 -14.15 -9.84 -2.99
N SER A 131 -13.70 -10.92 -2.33
CA SER A 131 -14.09 -12.28 -2.70
C SER A 131 -15.60 -12.46 -2.51
N THR A 132 -16.26 -13.07 -3.48
CA THR A 132 -17.71 -13.38 -3.41
C THR A 132 -17.98 -14.77 -2.84
N GLY A 133 -16.97 -15.64 -2.82
CA GLY A 133 -17.11 -17.07 -2.56
C GLY A 133 -17.48 -17.90 -3.79
N ASN A 134 -17.81 -17.26 -4.92
CA ASN A 134 -18.00 -17.95 -6.19
C ASN A 134 -16.66 -18.22 -6.88
N THR A 135 -16.71 -19.10 -7.88
CA THR A 135 -15.62 -19.35 -8.82
C THR A 135 -16.12 -19.29 -10.26
N TYR A 136 -15.21 -19.10 -11.21
CA TYR A 136 -15.49 -19.09 -12.64
C TYR A 136 -14.46 -19.89 -13.41
N GLY A 137 -14.91 -20.62 -14.43
CA GLY A 137 -14.00 -21.22 -15.40
C GLY A 137 -13.32 -20.14 -16.24
N GLN A 138 -11.99 -20.20 -16.35
CA GLN A 138 -11.17 -19.18 -17.02
C GLN A 138 -11.56 -18.96 -18.49
N GLN A 139 -11.86 -20.02 -19.23
CA GLN A 139 -12.10 -19.94 -20.68
C GLN A 139 -13.55 -19.60 -21.01
N GLN A 140 -14.49 -20.30 -20.39
CA GLN A 140 -15.91 -20.23 -20.73
C GLN A 140 -16.71 -19.27 -19.84
N GLY A 141 -16.18 -18.89 -18.67
CA GLY A 141 -16.89 -18.05 -17.71
C GLY A 141 -18.13 -18.72 -17.11
N ASN A 142 -18.15 -20.05 -17.05
CA ASN A 142 -19.17 -20.80 -16.32
C ASN A 142 -19.02 -20.54 -14.82
N LEU A 143 -20.11 -20.14 -14.17
CA LEU A 143 -20.19 -19.90 -12.73
C LEU A 143 -20.15 -21.22 -11.98
N ASN A 144 -19.31 -21.28 -10.95
CA ASN A 144 -19.09 -22.41 -10.05
C ASN A 144 -18.90 -23.76 -10.78
N PRO A 145 -17.84 -23.91 -11.60
CA PRO A 145 -17.50 -25.20 -12.22
C PRO A 145 -17.24 -26.27 -11.15
N GLN A 146 -17.47 -27.53 -11.52
CA GLN A 146 -17.25 -28.65 -10.61
C GLN A 146 -15.75 -28.92 -10.44
N ASP A 147 -15.30 -29.04 -9.19
CA ASP A 147 -13.92 -29.34 -8.81
C ASP A 147 -13.95 -30.27 -7.59
N THR A 148 -14.17 -31.55 -7.84
CA THR A 148 -14.38 -32.55 -6.77
C THR A 148 -13.08 -32.87 -6.05
N ASN A 149 -11.94 -32.79 -6.74
CA ASN A 149 -10.62 -33.13 -6.20
C ASN A 149 -9.88 -31.92 -5.58
N GLY A 150 -10.39 -30.70 -5.79
CA GLY A 150 -9.84 -29.45 -5.26
C GLY A 150 -8.54 -29.01 -5.93
N ASP A 151 -8.28 -29.46 -7.17
CA ASP A 151 -7.04 -29.15 -7.89
C ASP A 151 -7.09 -27.80 -8.64
N GLY A 152 -8.26 -27.14 -8.65
CA GLY A 152 -8.50 -25.87 -9.31
C GLY A 152 -8.72 -25.99 -10.82
N ILE A 153 -9.08 -27.16 -11.31
CA ILE A 153 -9.44 -27.45 -12.70
C ILE A 153 -10.90 -27.93 -12.77
N ASP A 154 -11.61 -27.57 -13.83
CA ASP A 154 -12.98 -28.02 -14.08
C ASP A 154 -13.01 -29.53 -14.42
N ASP A 155 -13.71 -30.32 -13.61
CA ASP A 155 -13.88 -31.78 -13.80
C ASP A 155 -14.48 -32.11 -15.18
N ASN A 156 -15.29 -31.19 -15.75
CA ASN A 156 -15.93 -31.38 -17.06
C ASN A 156 -15.07 -30.85 -18.21
N ASN A 157 -13.98 -30.13 -17.93
CA ASN A 157 -13.04 -29.63 -18.92
C ASN A 157 -11.63 -29.48 -18.32
N PRO A 158 -10.75 -30.48 -18.49
CA PRO A 158 -9.42 -30.48 -17.87
C PRO A 158 -8.48 -29.37 -18.36
N ASN A 159 -8.87 -28.63 -19.41
CA ASN A 159 -8.12 -27.48 -19.92
C ASN A 159 -8.63 -26.14 -19.36
N ASN A 160 -9.62 -26.14 -18.48
CA ASN A 160 -10.27 -24.95 -17.94
C ASN A 160 -9.91 -24.77 -16.46
N ALA A 161 -8.97 -23.88 -16.18
CA ALA A 161 -8.64 -23.51 -14.80
C ALA A 161 -9.81 -22.76 -14.16
N ILE A 162 -10.01 -23.00 -12.87
CA ILE A 162 -11.03 -22.33 -12.06
C ILE A 162 -10.38 -21.16 -11.33
N LEU A 163 -11.01 -19.99 -11.43
CA LEU A 163 -10.56 -18.76 -10.78
C LEU A 163 -11.57 -18.33 -9.72
N PRO A 164 -11.13 -17.92 -8.52
CA PRO A 164 -12.01 -17.29 -7.54
C PRO A 164 -12.55 -15.96 -8.07
N GLU A 165 -13.84 -15.70 -7.85
CA GLU A 165 -14.45 -14.41 -8.18
C GLU A 165 -14.13 -13.37 -7.12
N PHE A 166 -13.67 -12.21 -7.58
CA PHE A 166 -13.63 -10.99 -6.83
C PHE A 166 -14.52 -9.95 -7.51
N ALA A 167 -15.48 -9.41 -6.78
CA ALA A 167 -16.42 -8.42 -7.29
C ALA A 167 -16.15 -7.03 -6.69
N TYR A 168 -16.20 -6.01 -7.54
CA TYR A 168 -16.22 -4.61 -7.11
C TYR A 168 -17.57 -4.29 -6.49
N SER A 169 -17.54 -3.72 -5.30
CA SER A 169 -18.76 -3.25 -4.63
C SER A 169 -18.48 -1.99 -3.82
N GLY A 170 -19.51 -1.15 -3.74
CA GLY A 170 -19.52 0.05 -2.93
C GLY A 170 -19.94 -0.25 -1.50
N VAL A 171 -19.06 -0.02 -0.52
CA VAL A 171 -19.33 -0.30 0.90
C VAL A 171 -19.01 0.88 1.80
N ARG A 172 -19.69 1.00 2.95
CA ARG A 172 -19.22 1.94 3.98
C ARG A 172 -17.95 1.38 4.61
N ALA A 173 -16.92 2.21 4.72
CA ALA A 173 -15.63 1.79 5.28
C ALA A 173 -15.05 2.83 6.24
N ARG A 174 -14.24 2.34 7.17
CA ARG A 174 -13.40 3.17 8.04
C ARG A 174 -11.97 2.67 8.01
N PHE A 175 -11.05 3.56 7.68
CA PHE A 175 -9.62 3.38 7.84
C PHE A 175 -9.14 4.23 9.01
N ALA A 176 -8.28 3.69 9.84
CA ALA A 176 -7.57 4.44 10.87
C ALA A 176 -6.16 3.90 11.00
N GLY A 177 -5.19 4.79 11.14
CA GLY A 177 -3.80 4.38 11.23
C GLY A 177 -2.91 5.39 11.91
N LEU A 178 -1.71 4.91 12.17
CA LEU A 178 -0.60 5.65 12.75
C LEU A 178 0.66 5.26 11.97
N GLU A 179 1.48 6.25 11.64
CA GLU A 179 2.83 6.07 11.13
C GLU A 179 3.78 6.97 11.93
N ALA A 180 4.96 6.46 12.24
CA ALA A 180 6.00 7.22 12.92
C ALA A 180 7.38 6.83 12.43
N SER A 181 8.28 7.81 12.37
CA SER A 181 9.68 7.62 12.10
C SER A 181 10.53 8.56 12.96
N GLY A 182 11.77 8.17 13.21
CA GLY A 182 12.70 9.00 13.95
C GLY A 182 14.14 8.65 13.62
N ASN A 183 15.02 9.63 13.73
CA ASN A 183 16.45 9.45 13.67
C ASN A 183 17.07 10.07 14.93
N ILE A 184 17.95 9.33 15.59
CA ILE A 184 18.64 9.75 16.80
C ILE A 184 20.14 9.53 16.58
N ARG A 185 20.91 10.63 16.65
CA ARG A 185 22.37 10.63 16.73
C ARG A 185 22.78 10.17 18.12
N LEU A 186 23.24 8.92 18.22
CA LEU A 186 23.72 8.28 19.45
C LEU A 186 25.17 8.65 19.78
N LEU A 187 26.01 8.85 18.77
CA LEU A 187 27.41 9.25 18.91
C LEU A 187 27.75 10.29 17.86
N ASP A 188 28.32 11.41 18.30
CA ASP A 188 28.78 12.50 17.42
C ASP A 188 30.22 12.88 17.77
N ALA A 189 31.19 12.16 17.19
CA ALA A 189 32.62 12.33 17.45
C ALA A 189 33.42 12.13 16.15
N VAL A 190 34.62 11.54 16.23
CA VAL A 190 35.41 11.11 15.04
C VAL A 190 34.59 10.15 14.15
N SER A 191 33.66 9.43 14.76
CA SER A 191 32.65 8.65 14.05
C SER A 191 31.25 9.09 14.48
N THR A 192 30.28 8.80 13.63
CA THR A 192 28.86 9.02 13.91
C THR A 192 28.14 7.68 14.05
N LEU A 193 27.17 7.62 14.96
CA LEU A 193 26.28 6.49 15.13
C LEU A 193 24.84 7.02 15.17
N ASP A 194 24.02 6.60 14.21
CA ASP A 194 22.63 7.01 14.07
C ASP A 194 21.70 5.81 14.22
N LEU A 195 20.67 5.94 15.07
CA LEU A 195 19.57 4.99 15.18
C LEU A 195 18.34 5.55 14.45
N ALA A 196 17.96 4.91 13.36
CA ALA A 196 16.72 5.16 12.67
C ALA A 196 15.63 4.18 13.15
N LEU A 197 14.48 4.69 13.55
CA LEU A 197 13.30 3.93 13.95
C LEU A 197 12.15 4.23 12.99
N ARG A 198 11.34 3.22 12.69
CA ARG A 198 10.10 3.36 11.91
C ARG A 198 9.02 2.41 12.43
N GLY A 199 7.77 2.81 12.33
CA GLY A 199 6.65 1.94 12.61
C GLY A 199 5.35 2.44 12.00
N ASP A 200 4.49 1.51 11.63
CA ASP A 200 3.17 1.82 11.09
C ASP A 200 2.13 0.77 11.50
N LEU A 201 0.89 1.22 11.58
CA LEU A 201 -0.29 0.41 11.85
C LEU A 201 -1.45 1.00 11.07
N VAL A 202 -2.18 0.15 10.35
CA VAL A 202 -3.45 0.51 9.73
C VAL A 202 -4.51 -0.53 10.09
N ARG A 203 -5.72 -0.04 10.31
CA ARG A 203 -6.92 -0.87 10.46
C ARG A 203 -7.97 -0.37 9.49
N ALA A 204 -8.55 -1.28 8.73
CA ALA A 204 -9.62 -0.95 7.80
C ALA A 204 -10.78 -1.93 7.94
N LYS A 205 -11.98 -1.39 8.03
CA LYS A 205 -13.20 -2.15 8.34
C LYS A 205 -14.32 -1.74 7.41
N ASN A 206 -15.03 -2.71 6.85
CA ASN A 206 -16.35 -2.51 6.26
C ASN A 206 -17.34 -2.29 7.40
N THR A 207 -17.86 -1.07 7.53
CA THR A 207 -18.78 -0.69 8.60
C THR A 207 -20.22 -1.07 8.32
N SER A 208 -20.52 -1.55 7.11
CA SER A 208 -21.85 -2.03 6.72
C SER A 208 -22.14 -3.42 7.29
N ASN A 209 -21.13 -4.30 7.35
CA ASN A 209 -21.27 -5.68 7.81
C ASN A 209 -20.32 -6.07 8.95
N GLY A 210 -19.44 -5.16 9.38
CA GLY A 210 -18.55 -5.39 10.50
C GLY A 210 -17.28 -6.19 10.19
N GLN A 211 -17.04 -6.57 8.93
CA GLN A 211 -15.85 -7.34 8.55
C GLN A 211 -14.62 -6.45 8.32
N ASN A 212 -13.42 -7.03 8.41
CA ASN A 212 -12.20 -6.34 8.00
C ASN A 212 -12.14 -6.24 6.47
N LEU A 213 -11.52 -5.18 5.96
CA LEU A 213 -11.25 -5.09 4.52
C LEU A 213 -10.06 -5.99 4.13
N PRO A 214 -10.04 -6.53 2.90
CA PRO A 214 -8.96 -7.38 2.43
C PRO A 214 -7.66 -6.59 2.22
N ARG A 215 -6.53 -7.31 2.19
CA ARG A 215 -5.21 -6.80 1.77
C ARG A 215 -4.71 -5.57 2.54
N ILE A 216 -5.03 -5.50 3.84
CA ILE A 216 -4.54 -4.46 4.74
C ILE A 216 -3.19 -4.87 5.32
N ALA A 217 -2.22 -3.95 5.35
CA ALA A 217 -0.90 -4.22 5.91
C ALA A 217 -1.00 -4.56 7.41
N PRO A 218 -0.18 -5.51 7.92
CA PRO A 218 -0.06 -5.73 9.35
C PRO A 218 0.63 -4.53 10.03
N ALA A 219 0.65 -4.53 11.36
CA ALA A 219 1.54 -3.63 12.09
C ALA A 219 3.00 -3.96 11.74
N ARG A 220 3.81 -2.91 11.52
CA ARG A 220 5.22 -3.04 11.20
C ARG A 220 6.06 -2.15 12.09
N VAL A 221 7.26 -2.62 12.40
CA VAL A 221 8.28 -1.85 13.12
C VAL A 221 9.65 -2.20 12.54
N GLY A 222 10.53 -1.21 12.49
CA GLY A 222 11.90 -1.40 12.03
C GLY A 222 12.87 -0.50 12.78
N ALA A 223 14.09 -0.98 12.89
CA ALA A 223 15.21 -0.24 13.43
C ALA A 223 16.44 -0.44 12.55
N THR A 224 17.24 0.61 12.37
CA THR A 224 18.50 0.55 11.64
C THR A 224 19.54 1.35 12.38
N LEU A 225 20.64 0.71 12.73
CA LEU A 225 21.82 1.36 13.26
C LEU A 225 22.77 1.63 12.11
N SER A 226 23.18 2.89 11.94
CA SER A 226 24.08 3.34 10.90
C SER A 226 25.32 3.96 11.52
N TRP A 227 26.50 3.47 11.17
CA TRP A 227 27.77 3.98 11.63
C TRP A 227 28.55 4.57 10.46
N ALA A 228 29.24 5.69 10.68
CA ALA A 228 30.15 6.25 9.69
C ALA A 228 31.40 6.84 10.33
N THR A 229 32.57 6.57 9.73
CA THR A 229 33.85 7.17 10.12
C THR A 229 34.71 7.41 8.89
N GLY A 230 35.22 8.63 8.73
CA GLY A 230 35.96 9.03 7.53
C GLY A 230 35.22 8.63 6.23
N PRO A 231 35.85 7.84 5.33
CA PRO A 231 35.22 7.40 4.08
C PRO A 231 34.27 6.20 4.25
N TRP A 232 34.28 5.52 5.39
CA TRP A 232 33.52 4.29 5.62
C TRP A 232 32.15 4.54 6.19
N GLY A 233 31.18 3.74 5.76
CA GLY A 233 29.86 3.64 6.37
C GLY A 233 29.42 2.19 6.47
N SER A 234 28.65 1.86 7.50
CA SER A 234 28.01 0.56 7.66
C SER A 234 26.63 0.71 8.27
N SER A 235 25.73 -0.23 8.00
CA SER A 235 24.43 -0.26 8.66
C SER A 235 23.98 -1.69 8.92
N LEU A 236 23.30 -1.91 10.02
CA LEU A 236 22.60 -3.15 10.36
C LEU A 236 21.21 -2.80 10.87
N GLY A 237 20.19 -3.48 10.37
CA GLY A 237 18.83 -3.24 10.79
C GLY A 237 17.90 -4.41 10.56
N PHE A 238 16.68 -4.29 11.10
CA PHE A 238 15.62 -5.24 10.89
C PHE A 238 14.30 -4.55 10.51
N ASP A 239 13.45 -5.29 9.82
CA ASP A 239 12.04 -4.99 9.60
C ASP A 239 11.22 -6.16 10.12
N HIS A 240 10.36 -5.89 11.11
CA HIS A 240 9.39 -6.85 11.63
C HIS A 240 8.00 -6.50 11.12
N SER A 241 7.33 -7.47 10.52
CA SER A 241 5.91 -7.43 10.19
C SER A 241 5.16 -8.39 11.10
N ALA A 242 4.16 -7.89 11.83
CA ALA A 242 3.31 -8.73 12.65
C ALA A 242 2.45 -9.67 11.78
N ALA A 243 1.82 -10.67 12.41
CA ALA A 243 0.86 -11.51 11.72
C ALA A 243 -0.36 -10.68 11.30
N GLN A 244 -0.87 -10.91 10.08
CA GLN A 244 -2.13 -10.32 9.62
C GLN A 244 -3.25 -11.32 9.78
N ASN A 245 -4.04 -11.14 10.84
CA ASN A 245 -5.22 -11.97 11.15
C ASN A 245 -6.54 -11.21 10.95
N ARG A 246 -6.50 -9.92 10.58
CA ARG A 246 -7.67 -9.07 10.36
C ARG A 246 -8.01 -9.03 8.87
N VAL A 247 -8.47 -10.16 8.38
CA VAL A 247 -8.88 -10.34 6.97
C VAL A 247 -10.39 -10.55 6.89
N ALA A 248 -10.95 -10.49 5.67
CA ALA A 248 -12.35 -10.84 5.45
C ALA A 248 -12.58 -12.35 5.68
N VAL A 249 -13.83 -12.77 5.82
CA VAL A 249 -14.14 -14.21 5.96
C VAL A 249 -13.72 -14.94 4.68
N GLY A 250 -13.04 -16.07 4.83
CA GLY A 250 -12.51 -16.86 3.70
C GLY A 250 -11.16 -16.38 3.16
N ASP A 251 -10.71 -15.19 3.53
CA ASP A 251 -9.39 -14.70 3.12
C ASP A 251 -8.26 -15.34 3.95
N ARG A 252 -7.08 -15.46 3.32
CA ARG A 252 -5.88 -16.00 3.94
C ARG A 252 -5.22 -15.01 4.90
N THR A 253 -4.90 -15.47 6.11
CA THR A 253 -4.02 -14.77 7.06
C THR A 253 -2.54 -14.93 6.71
N THR A 254 -1.68 -14.01 7.13
CA THR A 254 -0.22 -14.14 6.97
C THR A 254 0.50 -14.23 8.31
N ALA A 255 1.50 -15.10 8.40
CA ALA A 255 2.36 -15.20 9.57
C ALA A 255 3.21 -13.92 9.77
N ALA A 256 3.63 -13.69 11.01
CA ALA A 256 4.63 -12.68 11.31
C ALA A 256 5.99 -13.08 10.76
N TYR A 257 6.84 -12.11 10.43
CA TYR A 257 8.21 -12.36 10.01
C TYR A 257 9.13 -11.19 10.34
N THR A 258 10.42 -11.49 10.49
CA THR A 258 11.48 -10.49 10.68
C THR A 258 12.55 -10.68 9.62
N ARG A 259 12.91 -9.62 8.91
CA ARG A 259 14.00 -9.61 7.93
C ARG A 259 15.12 -8.72 8.43
N TRP A 260 16.34 -9.26 8.45
CA TRP A 260 17.56 -8.53 8.78
C TRP A 260 18.26 -8.07 7.52
N ASN A 261 18.76 -6.83 7.52
CA ASN A 261 19.44 -6.24 6.38
C ASN A 261 20.75 -5.58 6.86
N ALA A 262 21.78 -5.66 6.04
CA ALA A 262 23.08 -5.05 6.31
C ALA A 262 23.62 -4.33 5.08
N ALA A 263 24.43 -3.30 5.29
CA ALA A 263 25.14 -2.62 4.21
C ALA A 263 26.51 -2.12 4.66
N ALA A 264 27.42 -2.01 3.70
CA ALA A 264 28.72 -1.35 3.85
C ALA A 264 28.94 -0.41 2.66
N THR A 265 29.57 0.73 2.91
CA THR A 265 29.87 1.75 1.91
C THR A 265 31.26 2.32 2.09
N TYR A 266 31.89 2.73 0.98
CA TYR A 266 33.17 3.43 0.97
C TYR A 266 33.11 4.61 0.00
N LYS A 267 33.38 5.82 0.49
CA LYS A 267 33.45 7.05 -0.29
C LYS A 267 34.89 7.32 -0.69
N GLN A 268 35.13 7.52 -1.99
CA GLN A 268 36.45 7.81 -2.54
C GLN A 268 36.38 9.05 -3.42
N ALA A 269 37.33 9.97 -3.24
CA ALA A 269 37.55 11.06 -4.17
C ALA A 269 38.36 10.54 -5.38
N ALA A 270 37.94 10.91 -6.59
CA ALA A 270 38.59 10.53 -7.85
C ALA A 270 38.64 11.74 -8.80
N GLY A 271 39.59 12.66 -8.56
CA GLY A 271 39.67 13.93 -9.29
C GLY A 271 38.42 14.79 -9.02
N PRO A 272 37.71 15.29 -10.06
CA PRO A 272 36.46 16.02 -9.88
C PRO A 272 35.29 15.10 -9.47
N ALA A 273 35.42 13.78 -9.61
CA ALA A 273 34.36 12.83 -9.31
C ALA A 273 34.39 12.35 -7.85
N SER A 274 33.21 12.03 -7.31
CA SER A 274 33.02 11.30 -6.07
C SER A 274 32.47 9.91 -6.34
N LEU A 275 33.18 8.89 -5.87
CA LEU A 275 32.82 7.48 -6.00
C LEU A 275 32.23 6.97 -4.69
N LEU A 276 31.07 6.33 -4.75
CA LEU A 276 30.46 5.60 -3.64
C LEU A 276 30.38 4.12 -4.00
N TRP A 277 31.28 3.34 -3.41
CA TRP A 277 31.22 1.88 -3.44
C TRP A 277 30.23 1.41 -2.40
N TYR A 278 29.39 0.42 -2.73
CA TYR A 278 28.45 -0.15 -1.77
C TYR A 278 28.29 -1.65 -1.94
N ALA A 279 28.05 -2.32 -0.82
CA ALA A 279 27.55 -3.69 -0.73
C ALA A 279 26.31 -3.70 0.18
N ARG A 280 25.22 -4.33 -0.26
CA ARG A 280 23.96 -4.47 0.49
C ARG A 280 23.54 -5.92 0.53
N LEU A 281 23.24 -6.42 1.72
CA LEU A 281 22.77 -7.76 1.99
C LEU A 281 21.35 -7.68 2.54
N ASP A 282 20.38 -7.94 1.68
CA ASP A 282 18.97 -7.95 2.03
C ASP A 282 18.56 -9.35 2.51
N ASN A 283 17.72 -9.43 3.54
CA ASN A 283 17.23 -10.68 4.11
C ASN A 283 18.35 -11.65 4.52
N LEU A 284 19.27 -11.16 5.36
CA LEU A 284 20.46 -11.86 5.87
C LEU A 284 20.18 -13.30 6.35
N THR A 285 19.05 -13.49 7.04
CA THR A 285 18.63 -14.78 7.61
C THR A 285 17.93 -15.70 6.61
N ASN A 286 17.76 -15.27 5.35
CA ASN A 286 16.99 -15.98 4.33
C ASN A 286 15.57 -16.34 4.77
N GLN A 287 14.91 -15.42 5.49
CA GLN A 287 13.55 -15.60 6.00
C GLN A 287 12.56 -15.73 4.83
N LEU A 288 11.81 -16.84 4.80
CA LEU A 288 10.64 -16.99 3.92
C LEU A 288 9.50 -16.13 4.47
N ALA A 289 8.90 -15.32 3.61
CA ALA A 289 7.85 -14.38 3.99
C ALA A 289 6.89 -14.11 2.82
N TYR A 290 5.67 -13.68 3.14
CA TYR A 290 4.61 -13.35 2.19
C TYR A 290 3.98 -12.02 2.57
N SER A 291 3.66 -11.18 1.58
CA SER A 291 3.04 -9.89 1.85
C SER A 291 1.53 -10.02 2.03
N ALA A 292 1.01 -9.59 3.19
CA ALA A 292 -0.44 -9.56 3.45
C ALA A 292 -1.23 -8.66 2.47
N THR A 293 -0.56 -7.69 1.84
CA THR A 293 -1.19 -6.76 0.89
C THR A 293 -1.17 -7.28 -0.54
N SER A 294 -0.46 -8.38 -0.81
CA SER A 294 -0.37 -8.96 -2.16
C SER A 294 -1.62 -9.77 -2.47
N VAL A 295 -2.27 -9.46 -3.59
CA VAL A 295 -3.36 -10.27 -4.13
C VAL A 295 -2.96 -11.73 -4.33
N LEU A 296 -1.72 -11.99 -4.77
CA LEU A 296 -1.21 -13.35 -4.99
C LEU A 296 -1.01 -14.14 -3.69
N THR A 297 -0.91 -13.47 -2.55
CA THR A 297 -0.94 -14.17 -1.25
C THR A 297 -2.34 -14.70 -0.95
N THR A 298 -3.40 -14.07 -1.50
CA THR A 298 -4.77 -14.57 -1.38
C THR A 298 -5.11 -15.58 -2.48
N THR A 299 -4.78 -15.28 -3.74
CA THR A 299 -5.31 -16.01 -4.91
C THR A 299 -4.39 -17.10 -5.45
N ALA A 300 -3.10 -17.09 -5.10
CA ALA A 300 -2.11 -17.99 -5.69
C ALA A 300 -1.07 -18.48 -4.68
N PHE A 301 -1.39 -18.50 -3.38
CA PHE A 301 -0.47 -18.98 -2.36
C PHE A 301 -0.05 -20.44 -2.61
N PRO A 302 1.22 -20.84 -2.39
CA PRO A 302 2.38 -20.06 -1.90
C PRO A 302 3.29 -19.51 -3.02
N LYS A 303 2.77 -19.28 -4.23
CA LYS A 303 3.57 -19.08 -5.46
C LYS A 303 4.32 -17.75 -5.57
N SER A 304 4.09 -16.79 -4.65
CA SER A 304 4.71 -15.46 -4.69
C SER A 304 5.28 -15.06 -3.32
N PRO A 305 6.37 -15.70 -2.85
CA PRO A 305 7.08 -15.26 -1.66
C PRO A 305 7.83 -13.94 -1.90
N LEU A 306 8.13 -13.22 -0.82
CA LEU A 306 9.10 -12.12 -0.86
C LEU A 306 10.50 -12.64 -1.24
N PRO A 307 11.37 -11.79 -1.82
CA PRO A 307 12.73 -12.19 -2.15
C PRO A 307 13.49 -12.77 -0.94
N GLY A 308 14.17 -13.89 -1.19
CA GLY A 308 15.12 -14.51 -0.25
C GLY A 308 16.35 -13.64 -0.01
N ARG A 309 17.42 -14.25 0.50
CA ARG A 309 18.69 -13.55 0.72
C ARG A 309 19.30 -13.06 -0.61
N SER A 310 19.69 -11.79 -0.67
CA SER A 310 20.36 -11.24 -1.86
C SER A 310 21.51 -10.29 -1.49
N LEU A 311 22.64 -10.44 -2.19
CA LEU A 311 23.77 -9.52 -2.15
C LEU A 311 23.75 -8.63 -3.40
N LYS A 312 23.85 -7.32 -3.22
CA LYS A 312 24.00 -6.34 -4.28
C LYS A 312 25.28 -5.55 -4.05
N VAL A 313 26.12 -5.45 -5.07
CA VAL A 313 27.33 -4.64 -5.05
C VAL A 313 27.27 -3.65 -6.18
N GLY A 314 27.71 -2.42 -5.96
CA GLY A 314 27.75 -1.43 -7.01
C GLY A 314 28.61 -0.22 -6.70
N LEU A 315 28.72 0.63 -7.72
CA LEU A 315 29.44 1.89 -7.70
C LEU A 315 28.49 2.98 -8.17
N GLN A 316 28.39 4.06 -7.41
CA GLN A 316 27.77 5.30 -7.85
C GLN A 316 28.87 6.35 -8.11
N VAL A 317 28.79 7.02 -9.25
CA VAL A 317 29.71 8.09 -9.65
C VAL A 317 28.92 9.40 -9.70
N ALA A 318 29.39 10.42 -8.98
CA ALA A 318 28.90 11.78 -9.08
C ALA A 318 30.03 12.68 -9.63
N PHE A 319 29.72 13.52 -10.61
CA PHE A 319 30.64 14.46 -11.26
C PHE A 319 30.11 15.89 -11.18
#